data_AF-A0AAP9J5J3-F1
#
_entry.id   AF-A0AAP9J5J3-F1
#
_cell.length_a   1.000
_cell.length_b   1.000
_cell.length_c   1.000
_cell.angle_alpha   90.00
_cell.angle_beta   90.00
_cell.angle_gamma   90.00
#
_symmetry.space_group_name_H-M   'P 1'
#
loop_
_entity.id
_entity.type
_entity.pdbx_description
1 polymer ?
#
loop_
_entity_poly.entity_id
_entity_poly.type
_entity_poly.pdbx_seq_one_letter_code
_entity_poly.pdbx_strand_id
1 'polypeptide(L)'
;MNRIVINMDPQGLFTVYSDEPVEFFVVCDHTPNDRVYQMEVETGVEKVQQQLGSDPVGHKHDSHELGSGHGPRKPPSKRKLEVVK
;
A
#
# COMPACT_ATOMS: atom_id res chain seq x y z
N MET A 1 -5.78 -15.24 -1.04
CA MET A 1 -5.73 -13.80 -1.38
C MET A 1 -4.33 -13.35 -1.07
N ASN A 2 -3.63 -12.79 -2.04
CA ASN A 2 -2.21 -12.46 -1.90
C ASN A 2 -2.08 -11.05 -1.35
N ARG A 3 -1.25 -10.90 -0.31
CA ARG A 3 -1.05 -9.63 0.39
C ARG A 3 0.21 -8.97 -0.12
N ILE A 4 0.15 -7.65 -0.23
CA ILE A 4 1.31 -6.79 -0.50
C ILE A 4 1.38 -5.76 0.63
N VAL A 5 2.56 -5.57 1.20
CA VAL A 5 2.84 -4.54 2.20
C VAL A 5 3.85 -3.57 1.63
N ILE A 6 3.54 -2.29 1.66
CA ILE A 6 4.48 -1.22 1.34
C ILE A 6 4.84 -0.57 2.68
N ASN A 7 6.05 -0.84 3.16
CA ASN A 7 6.58 -0.19 4.34
C ASN A 7 7.32 1.08 3.92
N MET A 8 6.99 2.22 4.53
CA MET A 8 7.68 3.49 4.32
C MET A 8 8.50 3.80 5.57
N ASP A 9 9.80 3.97 5.39
CA ASP A 9 10.68 4.34 6.49
C ASP A 9 10.55 5.84 6.85
N PRO A 10 11.15 6.31 7.97
CA PRO A 10 11.10 7.72 8.35
C PRO A 10 11.78 8.68 7.36
N GLN A 11 12.58 8.17 6.42
CA GLN A 11 13.21 8.96 5.36
C GLN A 11 12.33 9.04 4.09
N GLY A 12 11.19 8.35 4.09
CA GLY A 12 10.26 8.30 2.96
C GLY A 12 10.63 7.27 1.89
N LEU A 13 11.57 6.36 2.18
CA LEU A 13 11.91 5.26 1.27
C LEU A 13 10.95 4.08 1.45
N PHE A 14 10.69 3.36 0.37
CA PHE A 14 9.76 2.24 0.35
C PHE A 14 10.48 0.90 0.29
N THR A 15 10.01 -0.05 1.09
CA THR A 15 10.31 -1.49 0.93
C THR A 15 9.01 -2.25 0.71
N VAL A 16 9.00 -3.13 -0.29
CA VAL A 16 7.79 -3.85 -0.71
C VAL A 16 7.93 -5.32 -0.35
N TYR A 17 6.89 -5.86 0.28
CA TYR A 17 6.79 -7.27 0.66
C TYR A 17 5.56 -7.91 0.01
N SER A 18 5.66 -9.18 -0.38
CA SER A 18 4.54 -9.91 -0.99
C SER A 18 4.52 -11.37 -0.53
N ASP A 19 3.32 -11.96 -0.43
CA ASP A 19 3.16 -13.39 -0.12
C ASP A 19 3.77 -14.28 -1.21
N GLU A 20 3.72 -13.83 -2.47
CA GLU A 20 4.21 -14.53 -3.66
C GLU A 20 5.11 -13.62 -4.53
N PRO A 21 5.93 -14.18 -5.43
CA PRO A 21 6.74 -13.37 -6.34
C PRO A 21 5.87 -12.49 -7.24
N VAL A 22 6.16 -11.19 -7.26
CA VAL A 22 5.46 -10.21 -8.09
C VAL A 22 6.45 -9.21 -8.67
N GLU A 23 6.14 -8.67 -9.85
CA GLU A 23 6.83 -7.49 -10.36
C GLU A 23 6.15 -6.23 -9.84
N PHE A 24 6.92 -5.34 -9.22
CA PHE A 24 6.42 -4.08 -8.68
C PHE A 24 7.01 -2.89 -9.43
N PHE A 25 6.13 -2.03 -9.94
CA PHE A 25 6.49 -0.83 -10.69
C PHE A 25 5.85 0.40 -10.04
N VAL A 26 6.63 1.47 -9.89
CA VAL A 26 6.16 2.78 -9.42
C VAL A 26 6.05 3.72 -10.61
N VAL A 27 4.86 4.27 -10.80
CA VAL A 27 4.57 5.35 -11.76
C VAL A 27 4.29 6.61 -10.97
N CYS A 28 4.99 7.71 -11.28
CA CYS A 28 4.86 8.98 -10.59
C CYS A 28 4.21 10.04 -11.50
N ASP A 29 2.90 10.22 -11.37
CA ASP A 29 2.15 11.22 -12.14
C ASP A 29 2.59 12.66 -11.82
N HIS A 30 3.27 12.89 -10.69
CA HIS A 30 3.82 14.19 -10.32
C HIS A 30 5.08 14.56 -11.14
N THR A 31 5.74 13.57 -11.74
CA THR A 31 6.92 13.75 -12.61
C THR A 31 6.72 12.95 -13.91
N PRO A 32 5.80 13.38 -14.79
CA PRO A 32 5.29 12.56 -15.90
C PRO A 32 6.33 12.25 -17.00
N ASN A 33 7.45 12.98 -17.03
CA ASN A 33 8.56 12.75 -17.96
C ASN A 33 9.70 11.93 -17.33
N ASP A 34 9.52 11.49 -16.09
CA ASP A 34 10.49 10.62 -15.43
C ASP A 34 10.26 9.15 -15.79
N ARG A 35 11.12 8.28 -15.28
CA ARG A 35 11.10 6.85 -15.55
C ARG A 35 10.07 6.13 -14.67
N VAL A 36 9.61 4.98 -15.16
CA VAL A 36 8.95 3.98 -14.32
C VAL A 36 10.02 3.24 -13.54
N TYR A 37 9.86 3.12 -12.23
CA TYR A 37 10.83 2.46 -11.37
C TYR A 37 10.37 1.05 -11.04
N GLN A 38 11.13 0.05 -11.48
CA GLN A 38 10.98 -1.32 -11.01
C GLN A 38 11.69 -1.47 -9.67
N MET A 39 11.00 -2.02 -8.67
CA MET A 39 11.53 -2.20 -7.33
C MET A 39 11.73 -3.69 -7.02
N GLU A 40 12.70 -3.98 -6.16
CA GLU A 40 12.83 -5.30 -5.57
C GLU A 40 11.69 -5.55 -4.58
N VAL A 41 11.20 -6.80 -4.56
CA VAL A 41 10.12 -7.23 -3.67
C VAL A 41 10.61 -8.39 -2.81
N GLU A 42 10.53 -8.20 -1.50
CA GLU A 42 10.81 -9.24 -0.55
C GLU A 42 9.62 -10.23 -0.48
N THR A 43 9.84 -11.44 -0.98
CA THR A 43 8.79 -12.46 -1.04
C THR A 43 8.80 -13.38 0.18
N GLY A 44 7.62 -13.70 0.70
CA GLY A 44 7.39 -14.74 1.70
C GLY A 44 6.31 -14.36 2.71
N VAL A 45 5.41 -15.31 2.99
CA VAL A 45 4.30 -15.17 3.95
C VAL A 45 4.78 -14.72 5.33
N GLU A 46 5.92 -15.27 5.80
CA GLU A 46 6.52 -14.90 7.09
C GLU A 46 6.99 -13.45 7.12
N LYS A 47 7.60 -12.96 6.02
CA LYS A 47 8.06 -11.57 5.93
C LYS A 47 6.88 -10.60 5.97
N VAL A 48 5.81 -10.92 5.23
CA VAL A 48 4.56 -10.15 5.27
C VAL A 48 3.97 -10.11 6.68
N GLN A 49 3.93 -11.25 7.37
CA GLN A 49 3.41 -11.32 8.74
C GLN A 49 4.26 -10.51 9.72
N GLN A 50 5.59 -10.54 9.60
CA GLN A 50 6.49 -9.74 10.44
C GLN A 50 6.24 -8.24 10.27
N GLN A 51 5.99 -7.78 9.04
CA GLN A 51 5.73 -6.36 8.78
C GLN A 51 4.36 -5.89 9.23
N LEU A 52 3.33 -6.75 9.15
CA LEU A 52 1.99 -6.44 9.67
C LEU A 52 1.93 -6.51 11.21
N GLY A 53 2.76 -7.35 11.83
CA GLY A 53 2.80 -7.54 13.26
C GLY A 53 1.42 -7.90 13.84
N SER A 54 1.12 -7.30 15.00
CA SER A 54 -0.19 -7.39 15.65
C SER A 54 -1.03 -6.11 15.46
N ASP A 55 -0.61 -5.22 14.57
CA ASP A 55 -1.23 -3.92 14.42
C ASP A 55 -2.63 -4.05 13.81
N PRO A 56 -3.60 -3.24 14.26
CA PRO A 56 -4.93 -3.27 13.68
C PRO A 56 -4.89 -2.79 12.23
N VAL A 57 -5.39 -3.63 11.32
CA VAL A 57 -5.48 -3.28 9.90
C VAL A 57 -6.67 -2.35 9.68
N GLY A 58 -6.37 -1.09 9.36
CA GLY A 58 -7.36 -0.12 8.89
C GLY A 58 -7.82 -0.42 7.47
N HIS A 59 -9.06 -0.04 7.14
CA HIS A 59 -9.65 -0.23 5.83
C HIS A 59 -9.85 1.13 5.13
N LYS A 60 -9.92 1.12 3.79
CA LYS A 60 -10.04 2.31 2.92
C LYS A 60 -11.16 3.30 3.31
N HIS A 61 -12.14 2.85 4.09
CA HIS A 61 -13.31 3.63 4.47
C HIS A 61 -13.42 3.87 5.99
N ASP A 62 -12.36 3.58 6.72
CA ASP A 62 -12.29 3.90 8.13
C ASP A 62 -12.24 5.43 8.31
N SER A 63 -13.04 5.93 9.25
CA SER A 63 -13.14 7.37 9.50
C SER A 63 -11.96 7.87 10.32
N HIS A 64 -11.20 8.84 9.78
CA HIS A 64 -10.12 9.53 10.51
C HIS A 64 -10.58 10.43 11.68
N GLU A 65 -11.89 10.63 11.87
CA GLU A 65 -12.45 11.54 12.91
C GLU A 65 -12.51 10.92 14.30
N LEU A 66 -12.41 9.60 14.42
CA LEU A 66 -12.40 8.92 15.71
C LEU A 66 -11.02 8.36 15.95
N GLY A 67 -10.24 9.09 16.75
CA GLY A 67 -9.13 8.50 17.47
C GLY A 67 -9.59 7.17 18.09
N SER A 68 -8.72 6.16 18.00
CA SER A 68 -8.89 4.82 18.57
C SER A 68 -10.10 4.01 18.09
N GLY A 69 -10.16 3.63 16.81
CA GLY A 69 -10.91 2.43 16.38
C GLY A 69 -12.44 2.52 16.42
N HIS A 70 -13.11 1.82 15.50
CA HIS A 70 -14.56 1.54 15.53
C HIS A 70 -15.54 2.65 15.09
N GLY A 71 -15.15 3.55 14.18
CA GLY A 71 -16.12 4.46 13.52
C GLY A 71 -16.97 3.76 12.44
N PRO A 72 -18.24 4.18 12.21
CA PRO A 72 -19.11 3.57 11.21
C PRO A 72 -18.57 3.76 9.78
N ARG A 73 -18.64 2.70 8.97
CA ARG A 73 -18.09 2.65 7.60
C ARG A 73 -18.60 3.81 6.73
N LYS A 74 -17.68 4.64 6.20
CA LYS A 74 -18.03 5.67 5.21
C LYS A 74 -18.30 5.05 3.83
N PRO A 75 -19.13 5.68 2.98
CA PRO A 75 -19.35 5.20 1.62
C PRO A 75 -18.08 5.37 0.76
N PRO A 76 -17.93 4.58 -0.33
CA PRO A 76 -16.72 4.61 -1.15
C PRO A 76 -16.43 5.97 -1.78
N SER A 77 -15.13 6.34 -1.81
CA SER A 77 -14.65 7.51 -2.54
C SER A 77 -15.01 7.43 -4.01
N LYS A 78 -15.56 8.52 -4.56
CA LYS A 78 -15.99 8.65 -5.96
C LYS A 78 -14.84 8.96 -6.93
N ARG A 79 -13.58 8.95 -6.49
CA ARG A 79 -12.44 9.26 -7.37
C ARG A 79 -12.32 8.16 -8.44
N LYS A 80 -12.60 8.51 -9.69
CA LYS A 80 -12.26 7.67 -10.85
C LYS A 80 -10.75 7.74 -11.06
N LEU A 81 -10.10 6.58 -11.09
CA LEU A 81 -8.73 6.47 -11.60
C LEU A 81 -8.83 6.58 -13.12
N GLU A 82 -8.14 7.55 -13.72
CA GLU A 82 -8.00 7.59 -15.17
C GLU A 82 -6.92 6.59 -15.56
N VAL A 83 -7.30 5.57 -16.32
CA VAL A 83 -6.35 4.63 -16.92
C VAL A 83 -5.77 5.34 -18.15
N VAL A 84 -4.48 5.69 -18.10
CA VAL A 84 -3.76 6.24 -19.26
C VAL A 84 -3.59 5.12 -20.29
N LYS A 85 -3.96 5.38 -21.54
CA LYS A 85 -3.87 4.46 -22.67
C LYS A 85 -2.51 4.51 -23.35
#